data_AF-A0A352LSI4-F1
#
_entry.id   AF-A0A352LSI4-F1
#
_cell.length_a   1.000
_cell.length_b   1.000
_cell.length_c   1.000
_cell.angle_alpha   90.00
_cell.angle_beta   90.00
_cell.angle_gamma   90.00
#
_symmetry.space_group_name_H-M   'P 1'
#
loop_
_entity.id
_entity.type
_entity.pdbx_description
1 polymer ?
#
loop_
_entity_poly.entity_id
_entity_poly.type
_entity_poly.pdbx_seq_one_letter_code
_entity_poly.pdbx_strand_id
1 'polypeptide(L)' 'VFELLELDGPMREALCHKNTQDFTQTVAKNRTTPTLLASAFEMAKQKITTLGEVMRIAGEQI' A
#
# COMPACT_ATOMS: atom_id res chain seq x y z
N VAL A 1 10.73 -4.41 -2.20
CA VAL A 1 9.73 -3.33 -2.38
C VAL A 1 9.05 -3.11 -1.04
N PHE A 2 8.74 -1.88 -0.65
CA PHE A 2 8.04 -1.57 0.59
C PHE A 2 6.85 -0.65 0.33
N GLU A 3 5.89 -0.66 1.24
CA GLU A 3 4.74 0.23 1.27
C GLU A 3 4.80 1.05 2.55
N LEU A 4 4.82 2.38 2.41
CA LEU A 4 4.80 3.28 3.55
C LEU A 4 3.40 3.87 3.67
N LEU A 5 2.77 3.71 4.84
CA LEU A 5 1.53 4.39 5.17
C LEU A 5 1.82 5.48 6.20
N GLU A 6 1.76 6.74 5.78
CA GLU A 6 1.85 7.87 6.70
C GLU A 6 0.50 8.13 7.37
N LEU A 7 0.50 8.25 8.70
CA LEU A 7 -0.71 8.44 9.49
C LEU A 7 -1.05 9.93 9.60
N ASP A 8 -2.13 10.34 8.95
CA ASP A 8 -2.71 11.67 9.11
C ASP A 8 -3.53 11.78 10.43
N GLY A 9 -4.04 12.98 10.72
CA GLY A 9 -4.85 13.23 11.91
C GLY A 9 -6.05 12.29 12.02
N PRO A 10 -6.92 12.23 11.00
CA PRO A 10 -8.08 11.33 10.97
C PRO A 10 -7.73 9.84 11.17
N MET A 11 -6.68 9.33 10.54
CA MET A 11 -6.23 7.95 10.70
C MET A 11 -5.81 7.65 12.15
N ARG A 12 -5.09 8.58 12.79
CA ARG A 12 -4.70 8.44 14.20
C ARG A 12 -5.91 8.43 15.13
N GLU A 13 -6.89 9.30 14.88
CA GLU A 13 -8.13 9.34 15.67
C GLU A 13 -8.91 8.03 15.55
N ALA A 14 -9.03 7.47 14.35
CA ALA A 14 -9.68 6.18 14.14
C ALA A 14 -8.99 5.04 14.92
N LEU A 15 -7.65 5.03 14.95
CA LEU A 15 -6.87 4.07 15.74
C LEU A 15 -7.10 4.23 17.25
N CYS A 16 -7.11 5.47 17.75
CA CYS A 16 -7.36 5.77 19.17
C CYS A 16 -8.72 5.23 19.65
N HIS A 17 -9.73 5.25 18.79
CA HIS A 17 -11.08 4.74 19.10
C HIS A 17 -11.27 3.26 18.78
N LYS A 18 -10.21 2.54 18.37
CA LYS A 18 -10.25 1.13 17.92
C LYS A 18 -11.28 0.86 16.82
N ASN A 19 -11.62 1.88 16.03
CA ASN A 19 -12.57 1.75 14.94
C ASN A 19 -11.83 1.33 13.66
N THR A 20 -11.64 0.02 13.51
CA THR A 20 -10.88 -0.56 12.40
C THR A 20 -11.54 -0.28 11.04
N GLN A 21 -12.86 -0.28 10.97
CA GLN A 21 -13.59 0.00 9.73
C GLN A 21 -13.39 1.44 9.28
N ASP A 22 -13.51 2.39 10.21
CA ASP A 22 -13.30 3.80 9.91
C ASP A 22 -11.84 4.06 9.50
N PHE A 23 -10.87 3.48 10.21
CA PHE A 23 -9.46 3.54 9.84
C PHE A 23 -9.22 3.06 8.39
N THR A 24 -9.77 1.91 8.00
CA THR A 24 -9.62 1.40 6.64
C THR A 24 -10.22 2.35 5.59
N GLN A 25 -11.37 2.96 5.89
CA GLN A 25 -11.99 3.94 5.00
C GLN A 25 -11.17 5.22 4.90
N THR A 26 -10.62 5.71 6.02
CA THR A 26 -9.76 6.89 6.04
C THR A 26 -8.49 6.65 5.25
N VAL A 27 -7.85 5.47 5.42
CA VAL A 27 -6.68 5.07 4.63
C VAL A 27 -7.03 5.05 3.15
N ALA A 28 -8.13 4.43 2.73
CA ALA A 28 -8.51 4.36 1.33
C ALA A 28 -8.75 5.74 0.69
N LYS A 29 -9.25 6.72 1.47
CA LYS A 29 -9.56 8.07 0.97
C LYS A 29 -8.37 9.02 0.98
N ASN A 30 -7.53 8.93 2.01
CA ASN A 30 -6.50 9.94 2.28
C ASN A 30 -5.08 9.45 1.98
N ARG A 31 -4.92 8.20 1.54
CA ARG A 31 -3.62 7.67 1.14
C ARG A 31 -3.03 8.50 0.01
N THR A 32 -1.86 9.08 0.27
CA THR A 32 -1.05 9.82 -0.70
C THR A 32 0.14 9.00 -1.22
N THR A 33 0.52 7.95 -0.51
CA THR A 33 1.67 7.12 -0.84
C THR A 33 1.29 5.97 -1.80
N PRO A 34 2.19 5.56 -2.71
CA PRO A 34 1.94 4.42 -3.60
C PRO A 34 1.71 3.12 -2.82
N THR A 35 0.89 2.22 -3.36
CA THR A 35 0.74 0.84 -2.87
C THR A 35 2.02 0.04 -3.10
N LEU A 36 2.19 -1.07 -2.38
CA LEU A 36 3.29 -2.01 -2.60
C LEU A 36 3.37 -2.44 -4.08
N LEU A 37 2.21 -2.75 -4.66
CA LEU A 37 2.10 -3.21 -6.04
C LEU A 37 2.47 -2.10 -7.03
N ALA A 38 1.97 -0.88 -6.84
CA ALA A 38 2.34 0.26 -7.67
C ALA A 38 3.86 0.52 -7.64
N SER A 39 4.46 0.49 -6.45
CA SER A 39 5.92 0.62 -6.28
C SER A 39 6.68 -0.51 -6.98
N ALA A 40 6.20 -1.75 -6.88
CA ALA A 40 6.83 -2.91 -7.51
C ALA A 40 6.78 -2.83 -9.05
N PHE A 41 5.66 -2.38 -9.61
CA PHE A 41 5.52 -2.14 -11.04
C PHE A 41 6.47 -1.06 -11.56
N GLU A 42 6.61 0.06 -10.85
CA GLU A 42 7.57 1.12 -11.24
C GLU A 42 9.02 0.61 -11.21
N MET A 43 9.38 -0.23 -10.23
CA MET A 43 10.70 -0.87 -10.21
C MET A 43 10.90 -1.83 -11.39
N ALA A 44 9.86 -2.55 -11.82
CA ALA A 44 9.93 -3.42 -13.00
C ALA A 44 10.09 -2.62 -14.29
N LYS A 45 9.38 -1.49 -14.42
CA LYS A 45 9.53 -0.54 -15.53
C LYS A 45 10.95 0.03 -15.61
N GLN A 46 11.59 0.26 -14.47
CA GLN A 46 13.00 0.67 -14.36
C GLN A 46 13.99 -0.47 -14.56
N LYS A 47 13.52 -1.70 -14.85
CA LYS A 47 14.33 -2.92 -15.03
C LYS A 47 15.13 -3.34 -13.79
N ILE A 48 14.68 -2.94 -12.60
CA ILE A 48 15.27 -3.34 -11.31
C ILE A 48 14.78 -4.73 -10.89
N THR A 49 13.53 -5.07 -11.24
CA THR A 49 12.93 -6.39 -11.00
C THR A 49 12.19 -6.88 -12.24
N THR A 50 11.71 -8.13 -12.24
CA THR A 50 10.93 -8.70 -13.34
C THR A 50 9.44 -8.61 -13.07
N LEU A 51 8.63 -8.64 -14.14
CA LEU A 51 7.17 -8.67 -14.01
C LEU A 51 6.68 -9.92 -13.26
N GLY A 52 7.30 -11.07 -13.49
CA GLY A 52 6.98 -12.31 -12.77
C GLY A 52 7.19 -12.17 -11.26
N GLU A 53 8.26 -11.48 -10.86
CA GLU A 53 8.53 -11.20 -9.45
C GLU A 53 7.51 -10.22 -8.84
N VAL A 54 7.05 -9.22 -9.62
CA VAL A 54 5.95 -8.33 -9.20
C VAL A 54 4.67 -9.11 -8.95
N MET A 55 4.30 -10.02 -9.86
CA MET A 55 3.10 -10.84 -9.73
C MET A 55 3.19 -11.81 -8.54
N ARG A 56 4.36 -12.41 -8.31
CA ARG A 56 4.63 -13.23 -7.13
C ARG A 56 4.40 -12.45 -5.83
N ILE A 57 4.82 -11.19 -5.77
CA ILE A 57 4.61 -10.30 -4.61
C ILE A 57 3.14 -9.90 -4.46
N ALA A 58 2.39 -9.76 -5.57
CA ALA A 58 0.96 -9.45 -5.56
C ALA A 58 0.09 -10.59 -4.97
N GLY A 59 0.68 -11.76 -4.69
CA GLY A 59 -0.06 -12.94 -4.24
C GLY A 59 -0.76 -13.67 -5.39
N GLU A 60 -0.46 -13.30 -6.63
CA GLU A 60 -0.88 -14.07 -7.82
C GLU A 60 0.00 -15.34 -7.84
N GLN A 61 -0.62 -16.50 -7.58
CA GLN A 61 0.04 -17.79 -7.83
C GLN A 61 0.05 -18.01 -9.34
N ILE A 62 1.23 -17.87 -9.95
CA ILE A 62 1.50 -18.30 -11.34
C ILE A 62 1.81 -19.79 -11.34
#